data_AF-A0A815UNU8-F1
#
_entry.id   AF-A0A815UNU8-F1
#
_cell.length_a   1.000
_cell.length_b   1.000
_cell.length_c   1.000
_cell.angle_alpha   90.00
_cell.angle_beta   90.00
_cell.angle_gamma   90.00
#
_symmetry.space_group_name_H-M   'P 1'
#
loop_
_entity.id
_entity.type
_entity.pdbx_description
1 polymer ?
#
loop_
_entity_poly.entity_id
_entity_poly.type
_entity_poly.pdbx_seq_one_letter_code
_entity_poly.pdbx_strand_id
1 'polypeptide(L)'
;TDTFKVRKDAHSSHLSSPQHLEILSLKANIKQRVVTEATPIGRIYDEEVAKAQLNQTALSIVASVQDAKSPLNRIRRLETPLLPKSCRFDIPTLYNHTINVERFLLYDKMRRNKRILIFATDDQL
;
A
#
# COMPACT_ATOMS: atom_id res chain seq x y z
N THR A 1 -14.02 -4.11 -25.83
CA THR A 1 -15.25 -3.60 -25.18
C THR A 1 -15.44 -4.36 -23.89
N ASP A 2 -14.84 -3.87 -22.81
CA ASP A 2 -14.86 -4.54 -21.50
C ASP A 2 -16.24 -4.41 -20.84
N THR A 3 -16.91 -5.55 -20.71
CA THR A 3 -18.21 -5.65 -20.05
C THR A 3 -17.99 -5.78 -18.55
N PHE A 4 -18.06 -4.65 -17.84
CA PHE A 4 -18.18 -4.64 -16.38
C PHE A 4 -19.47 -5.35 -15.96
N LYS A 5 -19.37 -6.62 -15.56
CA LYS A 5 -20.47 -7.34 -14.88
C LYS A 5 -20.67 -6.74 -13.50
N VAL A 6 -21.63 -5.82 -13.39
CA VAL A 6 -22.20 -5.39 -12.11
C VAL A 6 -22.88 -6.61 -11.48
N ARG A 7 -22.30 -7.14 -10.39
CA ARG A 7 -22.99 -8.13 -9.55
C ARG A 7 -24.22 -7.45 -8.95
N LYS A 8 -25.41 -7.89 -9.39
CA LYS A 8 -26.68 -7.59 -8.74
C LYS A 8 -26.74 -8.37 -7.42
N ASP A 9 -26.24 -7.77 -6.36
CA ASP A 9 -26.62 -8.20 -5.02
C ASP A 9 -28.01 -7.62 -4.73
N ALA A 10 -28.97 -8.53 -4.63
CA ALA A 10 -30.41 -8.28 -4.53
C ALA A 10 -30.83 -7.82 -3.13
N HIS A 11 -30.38 -6.64 -2.73
CA HIS A 11 -31.05 -5.85 -1.71
C HIS A 11 -31.37 -4.50 -2.35
N SER A 12 -32.65 -4.27 -2.62
CA SER A 12 -33.16 -3.01 -3.18
C SER A 12 -32.71 -1.87 -2.29
N SER A 13 -31.62 -1.21 -2.66
CA SER A 13 -31.21 0.03 -2.03
C SER A 13 -32.34 1.03 -2.25
N HIS A 14 -32.98 1.49 -1.18
CA HIS A 14 -33.99 2.56 -1.21
C HIS A 14 -33.41 3.93 -1.62
N LEU A 15 -32.28 3.94 -2.32
CA LEU A 15 -31.61 5.13 -2.80
C LEU A 15 -32.22 5.57 -4.12
N SER A 16 -32.35 6.88 -4.27
CA SER A 16 -32.68 7.49 -5.55
C SER A 16 -31.58 7.19 -6.57
N SER A 17 -31.95 7.11 -7.86
CA SER A 17 -30.97 6.84 -8.92
C SER A 17 -29.78 7.82 -8.93
N PRO A 18 -29.91 9.12 -8.59
CA PRO A 18 -28.76 10.03 -8.51
C PRO A 18 -27.80 9.67 -7.38
N GLN A 19 -28.30 9.34 -6.19
CA GLN A 19 -27.46 8.96 -5.04
C GLN A 19 -26.73 7.64 -5.27
N HIS A 20 -27.38 6.70 -5.98
CA HIS A 20 -26.72 5.47 -6.37
C HIS A 20 -25.53 5.74 -7.31
N LEU A 21 -25.69 6.65 -8.28
CA LEU A 21 -24.60 7.05 -9.18
C LEU A 21 -23.46 7.76 -8.43
N GLU A 22 -23.77 8.60 -7.45
CA GLU A 22 -22.77 9.26 -6.60
C GLU A 22 -21.97 8.27 -5.75
N ILE A 23 -22.60 7.23 -5.21
CA ILE A 23 -21.87 6.18 -4.48
C ILE A 23 -20.94 5.41 -5.42
N LEU A 24 -21.38 5.15 -6.65
CA LEU A 24 -20.55 4.48 -7.66
C LEU A 24 -19.35 5.34 -8.06
N SER A 25 -19.54 6.65 -8.27
CA SER A 25 -18.46 7.57 -8.60
C SER A 25 -17.47 7.70 -7.44
N LEU A 26 -17.96 7.82 -6.20
CA LEU A 26 -17.13 7.81 -4.99
C LEU A 26 -16.25 6.55 -4.91
N LYS A 27 -16.85 5.37 -5.10
CA LYS A 27 -16.10 4.09 -5.08
C LYS A 27 -15.06 4.03 -6.19
N ALA A 28 -15.35 4.57 -7.37
CA ALA A 28 -14.41 4.63 -8.48
C ALA A 28 -13.22 5.55 -8.17
N ASN A 29 -13.50 6.76 -7.65
CA ASN A 29 -12.48 7.74 -7.30
C ASN A 29 -11.55 7.23 -6.20
N ILE A 30 -12.10 6.62 -5.14
CA ILE A 30 -11.30 6.03 -4.07
C ILE A 30 -10.38 4.94 -4.63
N LYS A 31 -10.89 4.04 -5.47
CA LYS A 31 -10.07 2.99 -6.09
C LYS A 31 -8.94 3.56 -6.94
N GLN A 32 -9.24 4.57 -7.75
CA GLN A 32 -8.25 5.23 -8.61
C GLN A 32 -7.14 5.87 -7.76
N ARG A 33 -7.50 6.70 -6.77
CA ARG A 33 -6.53 7.35 -5.88
C ARG A 33 -5.72 6.35 -5.07
N VAL A 34 -6.33 5.26 -4.62
CA VAL A 34 -5.63 4.20 -3.88
C VAL A 34 -4.54 3.55 -4.73
N VAL A 35 -4.75 3.42 -6.03
CA VAL A 35 -3.75 2.87 -6.96
C VAL A 35 -2.65 3.89 -7.26
N THR A 36 -3.01 5.15 -7.51
CA THR A 36 -2.05 6.16 -8.01
C THR A 36 -1.26 6.85 -6.89
N GLU A 37 -1.81 6.96 -5.69
CA GLU A 37 -1.21 7.71 -4.60
C GLU A 37 -0.60 6.82 -3.52
N ALA A 38 0.54 7.25 -2.98
CA ALA A 38 1.16 6.65 -1.80
C ALA A 38 0.47 7.04 -0.48
N THR A 39 -0.48 7.98 -0.51
CA THR A 39 -1.23 8.47 0.64
C THR A 39 -1.88 7.30 1.41
N PRO A 40 -1.92 7.34 2.77
CA PRO A 40 -2.62 6.31 3.55
C PRO A 40 -4.08 6.14 3.11
N ILE A 41 -4.52 4.89 2.93
CA ILE A 41 -5.88 4.58 2.42
C ILE A 41 -6.97 5.23 3.25
N GLY A 42 -6.83 5.27 4.59
CA GLY A 42 -7.81 5.90 5.46
C GLY A 42 -7.99 7.38 5.14
N ARG A 43 -6.88 8.10 4.91
CA ARG A 43 -6.91 9.51 4.54
C ARG A 43 -7.57 9.75 3.18
N ILE A 44 -7.25 8.91 2.18
CA ILE A 44 -7.92 8.97 0.87
C ILE A 44 -9.42 8.76 1.04
N TYR A 45 -9.82 7.78 1.85
CA TYR A 45 -11.22 7.46 2.10
C TYR A 45 -11.97 8.64 2.74
N ASP A 46 -11.43 9.19 3.82
CA ASP A 46 -12.04 10.30 4.56
C ASP A 46 -12.13 11.56 3.69
N GLU A 47 -11.10 11.87 2.90
CA GLU A 47 -11.10 13.00 1.96
C GLU A 47 -12.17 12.85 0.87
N GLU A 48 -12.31 11.67 0.28
CA GLU A 48 -13.30 11.44 -0.78
C GLU A 48 -14.73 11.38 -0.24
N VAL A 49 -14.94 10.79 0.94
CA VAL A 49 -16.25 10.81 1.62
C VAL A 49 -16.64 12.24 2.01
N ALA A 50 -15.70 13.05 2.49
CA ALA A 50 -15.95 14.45 2.83
C ALA A 50 -16.28 15.34 1.62
N LYS A 51 -15.71 15.01 0.43
CA LYS A 51 -16.06 15.68 -0.84
C LYS A 51 -17.41 15.23 -1.38
N ALA A 52 -17.83 14.00 -1.08
CA ALA A 52 -19.08 13.46 -1.56
C ALA A 52 -20.26 14.14 -0.85
N GLN A 53 -21.18 14.72 -1.61
CA GLN A 53 -22.38 15.38 -1.08
C GLN A 53 -23.50 14.37 -0.79
N LEU A 54 -23.15 13.26 -0.11
CA LEU A 54 -24.09 12.19 0.19
C LEU A 54 -25.00 12.57 1.36
N ASN A 55 -26.28 12.22 1.27
CA ASN A 55 -27.20 12.34 2.40
C ASN A 55 -26.97 11.22 3.43
N GLN A 56 -27.56 11.37 4.63
CA GLN A 56 -27.39 10.43 5.73
C GLN A 56 -27.74 8.97 5.34
N THR A 57 -28.78 8.78 4.52
CA THR A 57 -29.20 7.46 4.05
C THR A 57 -28.16 6.83 3.13
N ALA A 58 -27.60 7.58 2.19
CA ALA A 58 -26.53 7.12 1.31
C ALA A 58 -25.23 6.84 2.08
N LEU A 59 -24.88 7.66 3.08
CA LEU A 59 -23.73 7.44 3.94
C LEU A 59 -23.81 6.13 4.72
N SER A 60 -25.01 5.74 5.18
CA SER A 60 -25.20 4.46 5.87
C SER A 60 -24.96 3.22 5.00
N ILE A 61 -25.02 3.38 3.67
CA ILE A 61 -24.78 2.31 2.69
C ILE A 61 -23.32 2.29 2.23
N VAL A 62 -22.60 3.40 2.39
CA VAL A 62 -21.16 3.44 2.18
C VAL A 62 -20.48 2.66 3.30
N ALA A 63 -19.63 1.70 2.93
CA ALA A 63 -18.92 0.87 3.89
C ALA A 63 -18.07 1.72 4.85
N SER A 64 -17.79 1.24 6.05
CA SER A 64 -16.85 1.94 6.92
C SER A 64 -15.44 1.87 6.31
N VAL A 65 -14.58 2.82 6.70
CA VAL A 65 -13.16 2.79 6.29
C VAL A 65 -12.48 1.49 6.70
N GLN A 66 -12.89 0.88 7.81
CA GLN A 66 -12.31 -0.39 8.29
C GLN A 66 -12.67 -1.54 7.36
N ASP A 67 -13.93 -1.61 6.91
CA ASP A 67 -14.40 -2.64 5.97
C ASP A 67 -13.76 -2.45 4.59
N ALA A 68 -13.58 -1.20 4.16
CA ALA A 68 -12.98 -0.86 2.88
C ALA A 68 -11.45 -1.05 2.85
N LYS A 69 -10.77 -1.03 4.00
CA LYS A 69 -9.31 -1.04 4.07
C LYS A 69 -8.68 -2.29 3.49
N SER A 70 -9.20 -3.47 3.80
CA SER A 70 -8.68 -4.75 3.29
C SER A 70 -8.76 -4.87 1.76
N PRO A 71 -9.94 -4.70 1.12
CA PRO A 71 -10.04 -4.78 -0.33
C PRO A 71 -9.23 -3.68 -1.04
N LEU A 72 -9.17 -2.46 -0.51
CA LEU A 72 -8.38 -1.38 -1.09
C LEU A 72 -6.87 -1.65 -1.00
N ASN A 73 -6.37 -2.22 0.12
CA ASN A 73 -4.99 -2.66 0.22
C ASN A 73 -4.66 -3.76 -0.79
N ARG A 74 -5.59 -4.70 -1.03
CA ARG A 74 -5.40 -5.75 -2.03
C ARG A 74 -5.21 -5.16 -3.43
N ILE A 75 -6.02 -4.17 -3.80
CA ILE A 75 -5.92 -3.48 -5.10
C ILE A 75 -4.58 -2.73 -5.20
N ARG A 76 -4.20 -1.95 -4.19
CA ARG A 76 -2.93 -1.22 -4.17
C ARG A 76 -1.72 -2.15 -4.37
N ARG A 77 -1.74 -3.33 -3.76
CA ARG A 77 -0.66 -4.32 -3.86
C ARG A 77 -0.47 -4.93 -5.24
N LEU A 78 -1.49 -4.89 -6.10
CA LEU A 78 -1.35 -5.36 -7.49
C LEU A 78 -0.45 -4.42 -8.29
N GLU A 79 -0.51 -3.13 -8.00
CA GLU A 79 0.24 -2.08 -8.71
C GLU A 79 1.55 -1.71 -8.01
N THR A 80 1.57 -1.81 -6.68
CA THR A 80 2.76 -1.55 -5.85
C THR A 80 3.06 -2.77 -4.98
N PRO A 81 3.99 -3.65 -5.39
CA PRO A 81 4.32 -4.83 -4.60
C PRO A 81 4.86 -4.40 -3.24
N LEU A 82 4.49 -5.16 -2.19
CA LEU A 82 5.00 -4.91 -0.86
C LEU A 82 6.51 -5.11 -0.87
N LEU A 83 7.24 -4.11 -0.34
CA LEU A 83 8.64 -4.33 -0.01
C LEU A 83 8.73 -5.48 1.01
N PRO A 84 9.65 -6.43 0.80
CA PRO A 84 9.85 -7.51 1.76
C PRO A 84 10.20 -6.91 3.12
N LYS A 85 9.39 -7.24 4.14
CA LYS A 85 9.58 -6.76 5.53
C LYS A 85 10.89 -7.26 6.15
N SER A 86 11.43 -8.33 5.60
CA SER A 86 12.73 -8.86 5.95
C SER A 86 13.38 -9.40 4.69
N CYS A 87 14.45 -8.77 4.24
CA CYS A 87 15.41 -9.46 3.41
C CYS A 87 16.34 -10.23 4.35
N ARG A 88 16.09 -11.54 4.52
CA ARG A 88 17.17 -12.44 4.93
C ARG A 88 18.05 -12.57 3.70
N PHE A 89 19.02 -11.69 3.57
CA PHE A 89 20.13 -11.94 2.67
C PHE A 89 21.02 -12.95 3.37
N ASP A 90 21.38 -14.02 2.65
CA ASP A 90 22.48 -14.88 3.05
C ASP A 90 23.75 -14.05 2.92
N ILE A 91 24.07 -13.34 4.00
CA ILE A 91 25.30 -12.59 4.08
C ILE A 91 26.41 -13.64 4.24
N PRO A 92 27.35 -13.73 3.28
CA PRO A 92 28.43 -14.71 3.32
C PRO A 92 29.11 -14.71 4.69
N THR A 93 29.44 -15.90 5.20
CA THR A 93 30.29 -16.07 6.38
C THR A 93 31.73 -15.66 6.11
N LEU A 94 32.13 -15.64 4.84
CA LEU A 94 33.43 -15.22 4.36
C LEU A 94 33.22 -14.16 3.28
N TYR A 95 33.61 -12.93 3.59
CA TYR A 95 33.74 -11.89 2.58
C TYR A 95 35.12 -12.05 1.93
N ASN A 96 35.16 -12.52 0.68
CA ASN A 96 36.37 -12.40 -0.12
C ASN A 96 36.52 -10.95 -0.54
N HIS A 97 37.76 -10.46 -0.56
CA HIS A 97 38.08 -9.16 -1.14
C HIS A 97 37.45 -9.04 -2.52
N THR A 98 36.95 -7.84 -2.86
CA THR A 98 36.53 -7.56 -4.24
C THR A 98 37.71 -7.77 -5.18
N ILE A 99 37.44 -7.98 -6.47
CA ILE A 99 38.46 -8.19 -7.52
C ILE A 99 39.54 -7.08 -7.51
N ASN A 100 39.22 -5.92 -6.94
CA ASN A 100 40.09 -4.75 -6.86
C ASN A 100 40.76 -4.54 -5.49
N VAL A 101 40.59 -5.44 -4.50
CA VAL A 101 41.31 -5.52 -3.21
C VAL A 101 41.20 -4.29 -2.27
N GLU A 102 40.67 -3.15 -2.70
CA GLU A 102 41.04 -1.89 -2.05
C GLU A 102 40.32 -1.56 -0.74
N ARG A 103 39.09 -2.02 -0.51
CA ARG A 103 38.35 -1.78 0.74
C ARG A 103 37.05 -2.55 0.69
N PHE A 104 36.55 -3.02 1.83
CA PHE A 104 35.19 -2.61 2.20
C PHE A 104 34.82 -3.04 3.61
N LEU A 105 35.16 -4.23 4.13
CA LEU A 105 34.66 -4.67 5.44
C LEU A 105 35.73 -4.63 6.54
N LEU A 106 35.63 -3.66 7.45
CA LEU A 106 36.53 -3.47 8.58
C LEU A 106 36.14 -4.34 9.79
N TYR A 107 34.85 -4.59 9.97
CA TYR A 107 34.35 -5.28 11.16
C TYR A 107 33.05 -6.03 10.87
N ASP A 108 32.98 -7.28 11.33
CA ASP A 108 31.80 -8.11 11.28
C ASP A 108 31.63 -8.86 12.60
N LYS A 109 30.54 -8.58 13.33
CA LYS A 109 30.25 -9.27 14.59
C LYS A 109 28.77 -9.45 14.83
N MET A 110 28.41 -10.65 15.28
CA MET A 110 27.07 -10.97 15.79
C MET A 110 26.96 -10.62 17.28
N ARG A 111 25.92 -9.87 17.67
CA ARG A 111 25.57 -9.58 19.08
C ARG A 111 24.07 -9.59 19.28
N ARG A 112 23.54 -10.47 20.14
CA ARG A 112 22.10 -10.57 20.50
C ARG A 112 21.18 -10.54 19.27
N ASN A 113 21.43 -11.40 18.28
CA ASN A 113 20.71 -11.47 16.99
C ASN A 113 20.78 -10.23 16.09
N LYS A 114 21.75 -9.33 16.31
CA LYS A 114 22.07 -8.23 15.39
C LYS A 114 23.48 -8.43 14.82
N ARG A 115 23.65 -8.33 13.50
CA ARG A 115 24.96 -8.32 12.84
C ARG A 115 25.42 -6.87 12.71
N ILE A 116 26.61 -6.58 13.22
CA ILE A 116 27.27 -5.28 13.07
C ILE A 116 28.24 -5.42 11.92
N LEU A 117 28.06 -4.62 10.88
CA LEU A 117 28.98 -4.51 9.75
C LEU A 117 29.54 -3.09 9.75
N ILE A 118 30.87 -2.94 9.80
CA ILE A 118 31.55 -1.64 9.66
C ILE A 118 32.33 -1.67 8.36
N PHE A 119 32.12 -0.65 7.54
CA PHE A 119 32.83 -0.46 6.30
C PHE A 119 33.79 0.72 6.43
N ALA A 120 35.02 0.57 5.93
CA ALA A 120 36.00 1.65 5.89
C ALA A 120 36.06 2.23 4.47
N THR A 121 36.12 3.56 4.37
CA THR A 121 36.26 4.34 3.14
C THR A 121 37.37 5.38 3.33
N ASP A 122 37.97 5.84 2.24
CA ASP A 122 39.11 6.78 2.30
C ASP A 122 38.78 8.21 2.69
N ASP A 123 37.50 8.60 2.72
CA ASP A 123 37.07 9.99 2.93
C ASP A 123 37.34 10.55 4.35
N GLN A 124 38.11 9.85 5.19
CA GLN A 124 38.44 10.28 6.56
C GLN A 124 39.95 10.29 6.89
N LEU A 125 40.84 10.24 5.89
CA LEU A 125 42.28 10.47 6.09
C LEU A 125 42.69 11.90 5.74
#